data_AF-A0A8H7CV16-F1
#
_entry.id   AF-A0A8H7CV16-F1
#
_cell.length_a   1.000
_cell.length_b   1.000
_cell.length_c   1.000
_cell.angle_alpha   90.00
_cell.angle_beta   90.00
_cell.angle_gamma   90.00
#
_symmetry.space_group_name_H-M   'P 1'
#
loop_
_entity.id
_entity.type
_entity.pdbx_description
1 polymer ?
#
loop_
_entity_poly.entity_id
_entity_poly.type
_entity_poly.pdbx_seq_one_letter_code
_entity_poly.pdbx_strand_id
1 'polypeptide(L)'
;MSVMSNSPQLPVSFVTRCDVSLMAFVFHRSCIALARRTRAYASNAAAAKPLPQAARKAIPQSSCQADTVIEGVNYLKDQPPVLALPDEEYPSWLWTVLQERVWPDDGPGGRAERAQRRKENRRRIQDANFMSTQ
;
A
#
# COMPACT_ATOMS: atom_id res chain seq x y z
N MET A 1 12.68 -16.22 -56.40
CA MET A 1 12.70 -15.00 -57.25
C MET A 1 11.52 -14.14 -56.84
N SER A 2 11.80 -12.90 -56.40
CA SER A 2 10.93 -11.70 -56.35
C SER A 2 9.52 -11.85 -55.73
N VAL A 3 9.11 -11.05 -54.74
CA VAL A 3 9.08 -9.57 -54.70
C VAL A 3 8.95 -9.14 -53.21
N MET A 4 9.84 -8.28 -52.68
CA MET A 4 9.68 -6.82 -52.60
C MET A 4 8.37 -6.41 -51.92
N SER A 5 8.38 -6.13 -50.61
CA SER A 5 8.53 -4.77 -50.03
C SER A 5 7.48 -3.77 -50.54
N ASN A 6 6.50 -3.41 -49.71
CA ASN A 6 6.16 -2.02 -49.40
C ASN A 6 4.92 -1.95 -48.48
N SER A 7 5.10 -1.49 -47.25
CA SER A 7 4.01 -0.88 -46.48
C SER A 7 4.39 0.58 -46.24
N PRO A 8 3.69 1.54 -46.87
CA PRO A 8 4.00 2.94 -46.67
C PRO A 8 3.48 3.45 -45.33
N GLN A 9 4.30 4.31 -44.76
CA GLN A 9 4.23 4.93 -43.46
C GLN A 9 2.99 5.82 -43.29
N LEU A 10 2.42 5.83 -42.10
CA LEU A 10 1.49 6.89 -41.68
C LEU A 10 2.31 8.05 -41.06
N PRO A 11 2.08 9.30 -41.49
CA PRO A 11 2.89 10.43 -41.08
C PRO A 11 2.62 10.85 -39.63
N VAL A 12 3.72 10.98 -38.90
CA VAL A 12 3.84 11.76 -37.67
C VAL A 12 3.50 13.24 -37.93
N SER A 13 2.32 13.66 -37.53
CA SER A 13 1.98 15.09 -37.42
C SER A 13 2.09 15.54 -35.97
N PHE A 14 3.33 15.81 -35.58
CA PHE A 14 3.68 16.68 -34.46
C PHE A 14 3.24 18.10 -34.85
N VAL A 15 2.14 18.60 -34.28
CA VAL A 15 1.80 20.02 -34.32
C VAL A 15 2.01 20.57 -32.92
N THR A 16 3.23 21.04 -32.69
CA THR A 16 3.53 22.05 -31.69
C THR A 16 3.18 23.42 -32.28
N ARG A 17 2.27 24.14 -31.64
CA ARG A 17 2.10 25.60 -31.80
C ARG A 17 1.48 26.13 -30.49
N CYS A 18 2.22 26.98 -29.77
CA CYS A 18 1.99 28.43 -29.67
C CYS A 18 0.78 28.75 -28.77
N ASP A 19 0.81 29.59 -27.76
CA ASP A 19 1.77 30.57 -27.26
C ASP A 19 1.36 30.84 -25.79
N VAL A 20 2.29 30.82 -24.83
CA VAL A 20 2.05 31.42 -23.50
C VAL A 20 2.88 32.69 -23.47
N SER A 21 2.27 33.77 -23.93
CA SER A 21 2.82 35.12 -23.84
C SER A 21 2.06 35.92 -22.79
N LEU A 22 2.84 36.38 -21.81
CA LEU A 22 2.71 37.59 -21.01
C LEU A 22 1.31 38.00 -20.54
N MET A 23 1.17 38.17 -19.22
CA MET A 23 0.95 39.52 -18.70
C MET A 23 1.78 39.74 -17.44
N ALA A 24 2.54 40.83 -17.48
CA ALA A 24 3.32 41.40 -16.38
C ALA A 24 2.40 42.09 -15.36
N PHE A 25 3.02 42.78 -14.39
CA PHE A 25 2.46 43.68 -13.37
C PHE A 25 2.13 43.03 -12.02
N VAL A 26 2.50 43.54 -10.85
CA VAL A 26 3.47 44.57 -10.39
C VAL A 26 3.41 44.50 -8.85
N PHE A 27 4.55 44.69 -8.18
CA PHE A 27 4.70 45.14 -6.78
C PHE A 27 3.82 44.54 -5.66
N HIS A 28 4.46 43.82 -4.74
CA HIS A 28 4.69 44.41 -3.42
C HIS A 28 5.89 43.77 -2.70
N ARG A 29 7.00 44.52 -2.68
CA ARG A 29 8.06 44.32 -1.68
C ARG A 29 7.51 44.84 -0.35
N SER A 30 7.06 43.96 0.51
CA SER A 30 6.99 44.24 1.94
C SER A 30 8.08 43.45 2.63
N CYS A 31 9.14 44.16 3.00
CA CYS A 31 10.10 43.72 3.99
C CYS A 31 9.45 43.87 5.37
N ILE A 32 9.52 42.84 6.23
CA ILE A 32 9.95 42.95 7.63
C ILE A 32 10.49 41.58 8.02
N ALA A 33 11.81 41.48 8.08
CA ALA A 33 12.51 40.49 8.86
C ALA A 33 12.50 40.95 10.33
N LEU A 34 12.21 40.05 11.28
CA LEU A 34 12.59 40.05 12.72
C LEU A 34 11.76 38.91 13.36
N ALA A 35 12.24 37.98 14.18
CA ALA A 35 13.53 37.74 14.77
C ALA A 35 13.62 36.25 15.14
N ARG A 36 14.85 35.72 15.13
CA ARG A 36 15.20 34.39 15.62
C ARG A 36 14.89 34.30 17.12
N ARG A 37 14.10 33.32 17.57
CA ARG A 37 14.14 32.86 18.97
C ARG A 37 14.91 31.56 19.04
N THR A 38 16.18 31.67 19.42
CA THR A 38 17.04 30.55 19.80
C THR A 38 16.62 30.04 21.18
N ARG A 39 16.39 28.73 21.22
CA ARG A 39 16.46 27.74 22.30
C ARG A 39 16.89 28.21 23.71
N ALA A 40 16.14 27.80 24.73
CA ALA A 40 16.65 27.56 26.08
C ALA A 40 16.12 26.20 26.59
N TYR A 41 17.04 25.39 27.12
CA TYR A 41 16.81 24.08 27.72
C TYR A 41 16.85 24.27 29.24
N ALA A 42 15.82 23.84 29.97
CA ALA A 42 15.87 23.70 31.42
C ALA A 42 15.83 22.21 31.75
N SER A 43 16.99 21.66 32.07
CA SER A 43 17.17 20.32 32.59
C SER A 43 16.79 20.27 34.06
N ASN A 44 15.68 19.61 34.38
CA ASN A 44 15.53 18.99 35.70
C ASN A 44 15.82 17.50 35.54
N ALA A 45 17.10 17.16 35.69
CA ALA A 45 17.57 15.80 35.83
C ALA A 45 17.22 15.30 37.24
N ALA A 46 15.96 14.91 37.44
CA ALA A 46 15.58 14.07 38.57
C ALA A 46 15.85 12.62 38.15
N ALA A 47 16.82 11.98 38.81
CA ALA A 47 17.20 10.60 38.61
C ALA A 47 16.02 9.66 38.89
N ALA A 48 15.25 9.36 37.85
CA ALA A 48 14.27 8.30 37.86
C ALA A 48 15.00 6.95 37.77
N LYS A 49 14.92 6.17 38.83
CA LYS A 49 15.39 4.78 38.89
C LYS A 49 14.80 4.01 37.68
N PRO A 50 15.60 3.24 36.92
CA PRO A 50 15.05 2.43 35.84
C PRO A 50 14.11 1.40 36.44
N LEU A 51 12.81 1.55 36.17
CA LEU A 51 11.82 0.50 36.39
C LEU A 51 12.28 -0.74 35.62
N PRO A 52 12.20 -1.94 36.22
CA PRO A 52 12.50 -3.17 35.49
C PRO A 52 11.59 -3.19 34.27
N GLN A 53 12.22 -3.09 33.11
CA GLN A 53 11.56 -3.12 31.82
C GLN A 53 11.01 -4.52 31.68
N ALA A 54 9.76 -4.72 32.10
CA ALA A 54 9.06 -5.97 32.00
C ALA A 54 9.22 -6.42 30.55
N ALA A 55 9.97 -7.52 30.36
CA ALA A 55 10.21 -8.13 29.08
C ALA A 55 8.85 -8.27 28.42
N ARG A 56 8.61 -7.50 27.36
CA ARG A 56 7.39 -7.59 26.56
C ARG A 56 7.38 -9.02 26.06
N LYS A 57 6.53 -9.86 26.67
CA LYS A 57 6.33 -11.23 26.23
C LYS A 57 6.02 -11.13 24.73
N ALA A 58 6.86 -11.77 23.92
CA ALA A 58 6.65 -11.79 22.47
C ALA A 58 5.21 -12.25 22.24
N ILE A 59 4.45 -11.47 21.47
CA ILE A 59 3.10 -11.86 21.08
C ILE A 59 3.28 -13.18 20.32
N PRO A 60 2.60 -14.27 20.72
CA PRO A 60 2.69 -15.53 19.99
C PRO A 60 2.28 -15.28 18.53
N GLN A 61 3.03 -15.86 17.58
CA GLN A 61 2.80 -15.61 16.15
C GLN A 61 1.48 -16.23 15.69
N SER A 62 1.12 -17.38 16.25
CA SER A 62 -0.16 -18.03 16.04
C SER A 62 -1.10 -17.85 17.24
N SER A 63 -2.41 -18.00 16.98
CA SER A 63 -3.45 -18.04 18.01
C SER A 63 -3.64 -19.43 18.62
N CYS A 64 -3.24 -20.49 17.92
CA CYS A 64 -3.44 -21.88 18.30
C CYS A 64 -2.13 -22.48 18.82
N GLN A 65 -2.17 -23.15 19.96
CA GLN A 65 -0.99 -23.83 20.48
C GLN A 65 -0.71 -25.11 19.67
N ALA A 66 0.53 -25.58 19.70
CA ALA A 66 0.89 -26.88 19.13
C ALA A 66 -0.01 -28.00 19.72
N ASP A 67 -0.31 -29.00 18.90
CA ASP A 67 -1.17 -30.16 19.22
C ASP A 67 -2.64 -29.83 19.51
N THR A 68 -3.10 -28.61 19.17
CA THR A 68 -4.53 -28.26 19.25
C THR A 68 -5.30 -28.97 18.13
N VAL A 69 -6.41 -29.64 18.46
CA VAL A 69 -7.31 -30.26 17.47
C VAL A 69 -8.05 -29.18 16.67
N ILE A 70 -7.90 -29.20 15.35
CA ILE A 70 -8.60 -28.26 14.45
C ILE A 70 -9.91 -28.90 13.98
N GLU A 71 -11.00 -28.54 14.64
CA GLU A 71 -12.34 -29.05 14.34
C GLU A 71 -12.83 -28.57 12.95
N GLY A 72 -13.61 -29.41 12.27
CA GLY A 72 -14.25 -29.07 11.00
C GLY A 72 -13.34 -29.11 9.76
N VAL A 73 -12.04 -29.43 9.91
CA VAL A 73 -11.13 -29.65 8.77
C VAL A 73 -11.35 -31.02 8.11
N ASN A 74 -11.67 -32.03 8.92
CA ASN A 74 -11.92 -33.38 8.43
C ASN A 74 -13.29 -33.46 7.74
N TYR A 75 -13.25 -33.86 6.47
CA TYR A 75 -14.45 -34.09 5.67
C TYR A 75 -14.85 -35.58 5.67
N LEU A 76 -13.88 -36.49 5.69
CA LEU A 76 -14.13 -37.93 5.71
C LEU A 76 -14.21 -38.43 7.15
N LYS A 77 -15.03 -39.47 7.37
CA LYS A 77 -15.26 -40.07 8.71
C LYS A 77 -14.06 -40.87 9.22
N ASP A 78 -13.25 -41.41 8.30
CA ASP A 78 -12.12 -42.28 8.63
C ASP A 78 -10.78 -41.51 8.68
N GLN A 79 -10.81 -40.17 8.61
CA GLN A 79 -9.60 -39.35 8.73
C GLN A 79 -9.22 -39.15 10.20
N PRO A 80 -7.94 -39.29 10.56
CA PRO A 80 -7.47 -38.98 11.91
C PRO A 80 -7.67 -37.49 12.22
N PRO A 81 -7.83 -37.10 13.49
CA PRO A 81 -7.98 -35.70 13.88
C PRO A 81 -6.76 -34.89 13.44
N VAL A 82 -7.01 -33.74 12.79
CA VAL A 82 -5.94 -32.82 12.37
C VAL A 82 -5.48 -32.03 13.59
N LEU A 83 -4.21 -32.19 13.92
CA LEU A 83 -3.54 -31.46 15.00
C LEU A 83 -2.76 -30.29 14.43
N ALA A 84 -2.74 -29.17 15.15
CA ALA A 84 -1.91 -28.01 14.83
C ALA A 84 -0.43 -28.36 15.06
N LEU A 85 0.40 -28.11 14.06
CA LEU A 85 1.85 -28.25 14.13
C LEU A 85 2.44 -27.03 14.87
N PRO A 86 3.69 -27.09 15.36
CA PRO A 86 4.36 -25.91 15.89
C PRO A 86 4.56 -24.83 14.81
N ASP A 87 4.60 -23.56 15.23
CA ASP A 87 4.69 -22.38 14.35
C ASP A 87 5.87 -22.43 13.35
N GLU A 88 6.97 -23.09 13.73
CA GLU A 88 8.21 -23.22 12.95
C GLU A 88 8.10 -24.23 11.79
N GLU A 89 7.18 -25.19 11.88
CA GLU A 89 6.98 -26.20 10.83
C GLU A 89 6.11 -25.64 9.70
N TYR A 90 5.36 -24.56 9.96
CA TYR A 90 4.61 -23.89 8.93
C TYR A 90 5.52 -23.07 8.01
N PRO A 91 5.29 -23.10 6.69
CA PRO A 91 6.05 -22.27 5.77
C PRO A 91 5.95 -20.78 6.09
N SER A 92 7.06 -20.06 5.93
CA SER A 92 7.16 -18.62 6.26
C SER A 92 6.16 -17.73 5.52
N TRP A 93 5.65 -18.15 4.36
CA TRP A 93 4.65 -17.38 3.62
C TRP A 93 3.32 -17.24 4.37
N LEU A 94 2.96 -18.18 5.26
CA LEU A 94 1.70 -18.15 6.02
C LEU A 94 1.58 -16.88 6.85
N TRP A 95 2.69 -16.47 7.47
CA TRP A 95 2.74 -15.31 8.35
C TRP A 95 2.68 -13.98 7.60
N THR A 96 2.89 -13.98 6.28
CA THR A 96 2.81 -12.79 5.44
C THR A 96 1.43 -12.55 4.84
N VAL A 97 0.50 -13.52 4.95
CA VAL A 97 -0.81 -13.46 4.26
C VAL A 97 -1.68 -12.30 4.73
N LEU A 98 -1.60 -11.94 6.01
CA LEU A 98 -2.38 -10.84 6.60
C LEU A 98 -1.80 -9.46 6.30
N GLN A 99 -0.59 -9.40 5.72
CA GLN A 99 0.03 -8.14 5.34
C GLN A 99 -0.70 -7.55 4.14
N GLU A 100 -0.82 -6.22 4.12
CA GLU A 100 -1.50 -5.53 3.02
C GLU A 100 -0.76 -5.81 1.70
N ARG A 101 -1.52 -6.18 0.67
CA ARG A 101 -0.96 -6.44 -0.66
C ARG A 101 -0.59 -5.13 -1.33
N VAL A 102 0.68 -4.75 -1.23
CA VAL A 102 1.25 -3.62 -1.96
C VAL A 102 1.51 -4.05 -3.40
N TRP A 103 0.80 -3.44 -4.35
CA TRP A 103 1.04 -3.63 -5.77
C TRP A 103 2.09 -2.61 -6.22
N PRO A 104 3.27 -3.02 -6.69
CA PRO A 104 4.22 -2.08 -7.28
C PRO A 104 3.64 -1.47 -8.55
N ASP A 105 4.01 -0.21 -8.83
CA ASP A 105 3.63 0.49 -10.06
C ASP A 105 4.42 -0.06 -11.25
N ASP A 106 3.96 -1.21 -11.76
CA ASP A 106 4.54 -1.95 -12.90
C ASP A 106 4.27 -1.27 -14.27
N GLY A 107 4.31 0.06 -14.34
CA GLY A 107 4.02 0.83 -15.55
C GLY A 107 2.56 0.75 -16.05
N PRO A 108 2.25 1.34 -17.23
CA PRO A 108 0.90 1.32 -17.78
C PRO A 108 0.46 -0.13 -18.09
N GLY A 109 -0.69 -0.53 -17.57
CA GLY A 109 -1.21 -1.91 -17.63
C GLY A 109 -0.73 -2.82 -16.48
N GLY A 110 0.00 -2.27 -15.51
CA GLY A 110 0.50 -2.96 -14.34
C GLY A 110 -0.58 -3.57 -13.45
N ARG A 111 -0.16 -4.37 -12.46
CA ARG A 111 -1.11 -5.00 -11.51
C ARG A 111 -1.79 -3.97 -10.60
N ALA A 112 -1.06 -2.91 -10.22
CA ALA A 112 -1.58 -1.80 -9.42
C ALA A 112 -2.76 -1.10 -10.12
N GLU A 113 -2.56 -0.67 -11.36
CA GLU A 113 -3.59 0.00 -12.16
C GLU A 113 -4.84 -0.89 -12.36
N ARG A 114 -4.64 -2.18 -12.64
CA ARG A 114 -5.75 -3.15 -12.75
C ARG A 114 -6.52 -3.30 -11.43
N ALA A 115 -5.84 -3.30 -10.29
CA ALA A 115 -6.49 -3.37 -8.98
C ALA A 115 -7.29 -2.10 -8.67
N GLN A 116 -6.76 -0.92 -9.01
CA GLN A 116 -7.43 0.37 -8.85
C GLN A 116 -8.70 0.46 -9.69
N ARG A 117 -8.63 0.13 -10.99
CA ARG A 117 -9.81 0.11 -11.89
C ARG A 117 -10.92 -0.82 -11.37
N ARG A 118 -10.56 -1.98 -10.80
CA ARG A 118 -11.54 -2.89 -10.18
C ARG A 118 -12.20 -2.27 -8.94
N LYS A 119 -11.44 -1.54 -8.12
CA LYS A 119 -11.96 -0.84 -6.93
C LYS A 119 -12.92 0.28 -7.34
N GLU A 120 -12.55 1.08 -8.34
CA GLU A 120 -13.38 2.16 -8.90
C GLU A 120 -14.67 1.64 -9.52
N ASN A 121 -14.60 0.56 -10.30
CA ASN A 121 -15.80 -0.02 -10.89
C ASN A 121 -16.75 -0.58 -9.82
N ARG A 122 -16.23 -1.25 -8.78
CA ARG A 122 -17.06 -1.67 -7.63
C ARG A 122 -17.75 -0.49 -6.97
N ARG A 123 -17.03 0.62 -6.74
CA ARG A 123 -17.59 1.85 -6.17
C ARG A 123 -18.67 2.44 -7.07
N ARG A 124 -18.42 2.58 -8.37
CA ARG A 124 -19.40 3.08 -9.34
C ARG A 124 -20.68 2.25 -9.36
N ILE A 125 -20.56 0.92 -9.33
CA ILE A 125 -21.71 0.02 -9.27
C ILE A 125 -22.44 0.19 -7.94
N GLN A 126 -21.72 0.28 -6.82
CA GLN A 126 -22.32 0.51 -5.51
C GLN A 126 -23.10 1.83 -5.45
N ASP A 127 -22.51 2.91 -5.95
CA ASP A 127 -23.14 4.24 -5.99
C ASP A 127 -24.37 4.24 -6.92
N ALA A 128 -24.29 3.60 -8.10
CA ALA A 128 -25.42 3.47 -9.01
C ALA A 128 -26.56 2.63 -8.39
N ASN A 129 -26.22 1.51 -7.75
CA ASN A 129 -27.20 0.66 -7.06
C ASN A 129 -27.86 1.43 -5.91
N PHE A 130 -27.08 2.17 -5.12
CA PHE A 130 -27.59 3.02 -4.05
C PHE A 130 -28.59 4.05 -4.56
N MET A 131 -28.25 4.78 -5.64
CA MET A 131 -29.17 5.77 -6.24
C MET A 131 -30.43 5.15 -6.85
N SER A 132 -30.38 3.87 -7.25
CA SER A 132 -31.51 3.17 -7.85
C SER A 132 -32.46 2.49 -6.84
N THR A 133 -32.04 2.36 -5.58
CA THR A 133 -32.80 1.60 -4.55
C THR A 133 -33.64 2.50 -3.62
N GLN A 134 -33.47 3.83 -3.70
CA GLN A 134 -34.24 4.84 -2.94
C GLN A 134 -35.50 5.24 -3.69
#